data_AF-A0A942RLU6-F1
#
_entry.id   AF-A0A942RLU6-F1
#
_cell.length_a   1.000
_cell.length_b   1.000
_cell.length_c   1.000
_cell.angle_alpha   90.00
_cell.angle_beta   90.00
_cell.angle_gamma   90.00
#
_symmetry.space_group_name_H-M   'P 1'
#
loop_
_entity.id
_entity.type
_entity.pdbx_description
1 polymer ?
#
loop_
_entity_poly.entity_id
_entity_poly.type
_entity_poly.pdbx_seq_one_letter_code
_entity_poly.pdbx_strand_id
1 'polypeptide(L)' 'MTQTLEAVYENNMLKPLTPLQGLLEQQRVEVIVSVQAKKQSLRSLVGTLTQNEAQEMQRTIEEEFEC' A
#
# COMPACT_ATOMS: atom_id res chain seq x y z
N MET A 1 -27.91 0.40 6.76
CA MET A 1 -26.79 0.43 7.74
C MET A 1 -25.53 0.05 6.96
N THR A 2 -24.42 0.75 7.18
CA THR A 2 -23.16 0.48 6.47
C THR A 2 -22.13 0.00 7.48
N GLN A 3 -21.48 -1.13 7.21
CA GLN A 3 -20.47 -1.72 8.07
C GLN A 3 -19.24 -2.10 7.25
N THR A 4 -18.06 -1.78 7.77
CA THR A 4 -16.77 -2.09 7.16
C THR A 4 -16.12 -3.20 7.97
N LEU A 5 -15.63 -4.23 7.29
CA LEU A 5 -14.94 -5.36 7.91
C LEU A 5 -13.73 -5.78 7.08
N GLU A 6 -12.81 -6.47 7.73
CA GLU A 6 -11.69 -7.11 7.06
C GLU A 6 -12.08 -8.52 6.61
N ALA A 7 -11.66 -8.88 5.39
CA ALA A 7 -11.93 -10.18 4.81
C ALA A 7 -10.71 -10.70 4.06
N VAL A 8 -10.56 -12.02 4.03
CA VAL A 8 -9.57 -12.71 3.21
C VAL A 8 -10.27 -13.20 1.94
N TYR A 9 -9.66 -12.93 0.79
CA TYR A 9 -10.10 -13.50 -0.48
C TYR A 9 -9.38 -14.83 -0.73
N GLU A 10 -10.12 -15.93 -0.68
CA GLU A 10 -9.58 -17.29 -0.88
C GLU A 10 -10.61 -18.16 -1.61
N ASN A 11 -10.16 -18.96 -2.60
CA ASN A 11 -10.99 -19.86 -3.39
C ASN A 11 -12.21 -19.15 -4.02
N ASN A 12 -12.02 -17.95 -4.57
CA ASN A 12 -13.06 -17.10 -5.15
C ASN A 12 -14.16 -16.65 -4.17
N MET A 13 -13.90 -16.72 -2.86
CA MET A 13 -14.85 -16.33 -1.81
C MET A 13 -14.23 -15.27 -0.90
N LEU A 14 -15.03 -14.26 -0.54
CA LEU A 14 -14.68 -13.30 0.50
C LEU A 14 -15.06 -13.90 1.87
N LYS A 15 -14.05 -14.19 2.69
CA LYS A 15 -14.22 -14.75 4.03
C LYS A 15 -14.02 -13.64 5.05
N PRO A 16 -15.08 -13.12 5.68
CA PRO A 16 -14.94 -12.07 6.68
C PRO A 16 -14.18 -12.61 7.89
N LEU A 17 -13.25 -11.81 8.43
CA LEU A 17 -12.50 -12.15 9.65
C LEU A 17 -13.39 -12.05 10.90
N THR A 18 -14.42 -11.21 10.82
CA THR A 18 -15.42 -11.01 11.86
C THR A 18 -16.83 -11.25 11.31
N PRO A 19 -17.75 -11.87 12.09
CA PRO A 19 -19.13 -12.06 11.63
C PRO A 19 -19.83 -10.74 11.31
N LEU A 20 -20.58 -10.72 10.21
CA LEU A 20 -21.50 -9.63 9.88
C LEU A 20 -22.67 -9.66 10.86
N GLN A 21 -22.95 -8.52 11.51
CA GLN A 21 -24.07 -8.40 12.42
C GLN A 21 -25.31 -7.86 11.68
N GLY A 22 -26.50 -8.26 12.13
CA GLY A 22 -27.76 -7.70 11.68
C GLY A 22 -28.19 -8.08 10.25
N LEU A 23 -27.56 -9.08 9.63
CA LEU A 23 -27.98 -9.62 8.34
C LEU A 23 -28.84 -10.87 8.54
N LEU A 24 -29.90 -10.97 7.73
CA LEU A 24 -30.71 -12.17 7.62
C LEU A 24 -30.07 -13.16 6.63
N GLU A 25 -30.37 -14.45 6.82
CA GLU A 25 -29.96 -15.47 5.87
C GLU A 25 -30.51 -15.16 4.47
N GLN A 26 -29.68 -15.31 3.44
CA GLN A 26 -30.01 -15.02 2.02
C GLN A 26 -30.34 -13.56 1.70
N GLN A 27 -30.07 -12.63 2.63
CA GLN A 27 -30.24 -11.21 2.35
C GLN A 27 -29.24 -10.74 1.29
N ARG A 28 -29.73 -10.09 0.23
CA ARG A 28 -28.87 -9.47 -0.79
C ARG A 28 -28.22 -8.21 -0.20
N VAL A 29 -26.91 -8.10 -0.38
CA VAL A 29 -26.11 -6.95 0.07
C VAL A 29 -25.22 -6.45 -1.07
N GLU A 30 -24.85 -5.17 -1.01
CA GLU A 30 -23.83 -4.59 -1.88
C GLU A 30 -22.46 -4.72 -1.19
N VAL A 31 -21.42 -5.07 -1.95
CA VAL A 31 -20.06 -5.25 -1.42
C VAL A 31 -19.11 -4.32 -2.15
N ILE A 32 -18.38 -3.50 -1.40
CA ILE A 32 -17.29 -2.66 -1.89
C ILE A 32 -15.98 -3.32 -1.50
N VAL A 33 -15.16 -3.68 -2.49
CA VAL A 33 -13.86 -4.32 -2.26
C VAL A 33 -12.74 -3.29 -2.43
N SER A 34 -12.10 -2.95 -1.33
CA SER A 34 -10.92 -2.07 -1.30
C SER A 34 -9.68 -2.89 -0.97
N VAL A 35 -8.82 -3.15 -1.95
CA VAL A 35 -7.57 -3.86 -1.73
C VAL A 35 -6.52 -2.87 -1.24
N GLN A 36 -5.95 -3.09 -0.05
CA GLN A 36 -4.78 -2.33 0.36
C GLN A 36 -3.63 -2.66 -0.58
N ALA A 37 -3.12 -1.65 -1.29
CA ALA A 37 -1.89 -1.81 -2.04
C ALA A 37 -0.81 -2.29 -1.07
N LYS A 38 -0.19 -3.44 -1.36
CA LYS A 38 1.01 -3.85 -0.62
C LYS A 38 2.00 -2.70 -0.73
N LYS A 39 2.32 -2.06 0.40
CA LYS A 39 3.42 -1.10 0.45
C LYS A 39 4.65 -1.85 -0.05
N GLN A 40 5.16 -1.46 -1.22
CA GLN A 40 6.41 -2.02 -1.70
C GLN A 40 7.48 -1.70 -0.65
N SER A 41 8.25 -2.72 -0.27
CA SER A 41 9.32 -2.51 0.70
C SER A 41 10.34 -1.56 0.08
N LEU A 42 10.78 -0.55 0.83
CA LEU A 42 11.88 0.32 0.40
C LEU A 42 13.16 -0.46 0.09
N ARG A 43 13.28 -1.72 0.55
CA ARG A 43 14.39 -2.62 0.19
C ARG A 43 14.60 -2.78 -1.30
N SER A 44 13.54 -2.74 -2.12
CA SER A 44 13.68 -2.80 -3.58
C SER A 44 14.14 -1.49 -4.21
N LEU A 45 14.22 -0.41 -3.43
CA LEU A 45 14.61 0.94 -3.85
C LEU A 45 15.96 1.37 -3.25
N VAL A 46 16.66 0.48 -2.52
CA VAL A 46 17.98 0.79 -1.97
C VAL A 46 19.03 0.60 -3.06
N GLY A 47 19.73 1.68 -3.39
CA GLY A 47 20.95 1.70 -4.19
C GLY A 47 22.00 2.58 -3.51
N THR A 48 23.26 2.39 -3.89
CA THR A 48 24.37 3.24 -3.43
C THR A 48 24.83 4.11 -4.59
N LEU A 49 25.11 5.37 -4.31
CA LEU A 49 25.86 6.20 -5.25
C LEU A 49 27.31 5.73 -5.26
N THR A 50 27.88 5.63 -6.45
CA THR A 50 29.33 5.55 -6.60
C THR A 50 29.97 6.86 -6.12
N GLN A 51 31.26 6.80 -5.80
CA GLN A 51 32.01 7.99 -5.37
C GLN A 51 31.91 9.14 -6.38
N ASN A 52 31.94 8.82 -7.68
CA ASN A 52 31.85 9.81 -8.74
C ASN A 52 30.44 10.43 -8.79
N GLU A 53 29.38 9.63 -8.72
CA GLU A 53 28.00 10.15 -8.68
C GLU A 53 27.75 11.03 -7.45
N ALA A 54 28.35 10.68 -6.31
CA ALA A 54 28.28 11.49 -5.10
C ALA A 54 29.01 12.84 -5.26
N GLN A 55 30.19 12.84 -5.89
CA GLN A 55 30.97 14.06 -6.15
C GLN A 55 30.28 15.00 -7.15
N GLU A 56 29.69 14.46 -8.21
CA GLU A 56 28.93 15.26 -9.18
C GLU A 56 27.70 15.90 -8.52
N MET A 57 26.97 15.13 -7.70
CA MET A 57 25.83 15.66 -6.94
C MET A 57 26.26 16.78 -5.99
N GLN A 58 27.36 16.59 -5.26
CA GLN A 58 27.88 17.59 -4.35
C GLN A 58 28.27 18.88 -5.08
N ARG A 59 28.97 18.75 -6.21
CA ARG A 59 29.36 19.90 -7.04
C ARG A 59 28.14 20.68 -7.54
N THR A 60 27.09 20.00 -7.99
CA THR A 60 25.85 20.66 -8.43
C THR A 60 25.19 21.43 -7.28
N ILE A 61 25.22 20.89 -6.06
CA ILE A 61 24.66 21.58 -4.89
C ILE A 61 25.46 22.86 -4.58
N GLU A 62 26.78 22.76 -4.58
CA GLU A 62 27.68 23.90 -4.33
C GLU A 62 27.47 25.00 -5.38
N GLU A 63 27.39 24.64 -6.67
CA GLU A 63 27.15 25.59 -7.77
C GLU A 63 25.78 26.30 -7.70
N GLU A 64 24.74 25.62 -7.22
CA GLU A 64 23.37 26.15 -7.21
C GLU A 64 23.00 26.87 -5.90
N PHE A 65 23.59 26.48 -4.78
CA PHE A 65 23.12 26.88 -3.45
C PHE A 65 24.17 27.54 -2.56
N GLU A 66 25.47 27.46 -2.89
CA GLU A 66 26.54 28.08 -2.10
C GLU A 66 27.24 29.18 -2.92
N CYS A 67 26.90 30.45 -2.60
CA CYS A 67 27.51 31.65 -3.18
C CYS A 67 28.81 32.07 -2.48
#